data_AF-C4KH33-F1
#
_entry.id   AF-C4KH33-F1
#
_cell.length_a   1.000
_cell.length_b   1.000
_cell.length_c   1.000
_cell.angle_alpha   90.00
_cell.angle_beta   90.00
_cell.angle_gamma   90.00
#
_symmetry.space_group_name_H-M   'P 1'
#
loop_
_entity.id
_entity.type
_entity.pdbx_description
1 polymer ?
#
loop_
_entity_poly.entity_id
_entity_poly.type
_entity_poly.pdbx_seq_one_letter_code
_entity_poly.pdbx_strand_id
1 'polypeptide(L)'
;MSTQALSNISSQLSHLVGNLNIEPISYILVLIGFALLLIIIIGGIIYGLTKAARAVPSMSTKEFILFLLGIAIFLVVLGILLP
;
A
#
# COMPACT_ATOMS: atom_id res chain seq x y z
N MET A 1 -40.07 36.48 6.42
CA MET A 1 -38.71 37.02 6.13
C MET A 1 -37.56 36.15 6.67
N SER A 2 -37.78 35.19 7.57
CA SER A 2 -36.71 34.36 8.16
C SER A 2 -36.24 33.17 7.29
N THR A 3 -37.16 32.51 6.57
CA THR A 3 -36.84 31.32 5.74
C THR A 3 -35.99 31.65 4.52
N GLN A 4 -36.19 32.83 3.92
CA GLN A 4 -35.39 33.31 2.79
C GLN A 4 -33.92 33.50 3.18
N ALA A 5 -33.67 34.06 4.37
CA ALA A 5 -32.33 34.29 4.90
C ALA A 5 -31.60 32.96 5.19
N LEU A 6 -32.30 31.98 5.77
CA LEU A 6 -31.73 30.63 5.94
C LEU A 6 -31.41 29.97 4.59
N SER A 7 -32.27 30.12 3.58
CA SER A 7 -32.01 29.54 2.25
C SER A 7 -30.77 30.17 1.61
N ASN A 8 -30.58 31.49 1.78
CA ASN A 8 -29.44 32.22 1.21
C ASN A 8 -28.11 31.88 1.92
N ILE A 9 -28.14 31.66 3.24
CA ILE A 9 -26.96 31.21 3.98
C ILE A 9 -26.63 29.76 3.60
N SER A 10 -27.65 28.91 3.45
CA SER A 10 -27.46 27.52 3.04
C SER A 10 -26.90 27.39 1.62
N SER A 11 -27.35 28.24 0.68
CA SER A 11 -26.88 28.21 -0.70
C SER A 11 -25.45 28.74 -0.84
N GLN A 12 -25.08 29.75 -0.06
CA GLN A 12 -23.71 30.26 0.00
C GLN A 12 -22.75 29.23 0.63
N LEU A 13 -23.18 28.54 1.69
CA LEU A 13 -22.38 27.48 2.32
C LEU A 13 -22.22 26.27 1.39
N SER A 14 -23.30 25.88 0.70
CA SER A 14 -23.27 24.81 -0.31
C SER A 14 -22.34 25.13 -1.47
N HIS A 15 -22.29 26.39 -1.92
CA HIS A 15 -21.36 26.82 -2.97
C HIS A 15 -19.90 26.85 -2.49
N LEU A 16 -19.66 27.26 -1.24
CA LEU A 16 -18.31 27.26 -0.65
C LEU A 16 -17.74 25.85 -0.48
N VAL A 17 -18.56 24.89 -0.09
CA VAL A 17 -18.16 23.48 0.05
C VAL A 17 -18.10 22.77 -1.30
N GLY A 18 -19.02 23.07 -2.22
CA GLY A 18 -19.06 22.49 -3.56
C GLY A 18 -17.91 22.93 -4.47
N ASN A 19 -17.26 24.06 -4.18
CA ASN A 19 -16.12 24.58 -4.96
C ASN A 19 -14.76 24.23 -4.36
N LEU A 20 -14.72 23.41 -3.29
CA LEU A 20 -13.49 22.76 -2.86
C LEU A 20 -13.12 21.74 -3.93
N ASN A 21 -12.17 22.08 -4.79
CA ASN A 21 -11.68 21.21 -5.84
C ASN A 21 -10.92 20.03 -5.20
N ILE A 22 -11.64 18.95 -4.84
CA ILE A 22 -11.10 17.79 -4.11
C ILE A 22 -10.23 16.92 -5.02
N GLU A 23 -10.42 16.99 -6.34
CA GLU A 23 -9.66 16.23 -7.33
C GLU A 23 -8.14 16.32 -7.11
N PRO A 24 -7.47 17.50 -7.13
CA PRO A 24 -6.01 17.55 -7.02
C PRO A 24 -5.45 16.98 -5.71
N ILE A 25 -6.16 17.14 -4.58
CA ILE A 25 -5.70 16.62 -3.29
C ILE A 25 -5.86 15.10 -3.23
N SER A 26 -6.96 14.57 -3.75
CA SER A 26 -7.21 13.12 -3.77
C SER A 26 -6.15 12.36 -4.55
N TYR A 27 -5.72 12.87 -5.71
CA TYR A 27 -4.63 12.27 -6.50
C TYR A 27 -3.30 12.25 -5.76
N ILE A 28 -2.96 13.34 -5.06
CA ILE A 28 -1.73 13.42 -4.27
C ILE A 28 -1.75 12.40 -3.13
N LEU A 29 -2.88 12.26 -2.43
CA LEU A 29 -3.02 11.27 -1.35
C LEU A 29 -2.91 9.83 -1.87
N VAL A 30 -3.51 9.53 -3.03
CA VAL A 30 -3.39 8.21 -3.66
C VAL A 30 -1.94 7.92 -4.03
N LEU A 31 -1.22 8.89 -4.62
CA LEU A 31 0.19 8.73 -4.97
C LEU A 31 1.07 8.47 -3.75
N ILE A 32 0.85 9.21 -2.65
CA ILE A 32 1.56 8.99 -1.38
C ILE A 32 1.25 7.60 -0.82
N GLY A 33 -0.03 7.19 -0.85
CA GLY A 33 -0.44 5.86 -0.41
C GLY A 33 0.27 4.75 -1.18
N PHE A 34 0.33 4.86 -2.50
CA PHE A 34 1.06 3.92 -3.35
C PHE A 34 2.57 3.93 -3.05
N ALA A 35 3.18 5.11 -2.90
CA ALA A 35 4.59 5.21 -2.58
C ALA A 35 4.93 4.54 -1.24
N LEU A 36 4.10 4.74 -0.21
CA LEU A 36 4.26 4.08 1.09
C LEU A 36 4.12 2.55 0.99
N LEU A 37 3.10 2.06 0.28
CA LEU A 37 2.95 0.62 0.04
C LEU A 37 4.17 0.03 -0.65
N LEU A 38 4.70 0.71 -1.67
CA LEU A 38 5.87 0.28 -2.42
C LEU A 38 7.11 0.23 -1.51
N ILE A 39 7.33 1.24 -0.68
CA ILE A 39 8.43 1.27 0.30
C ILE A 39 8.31 0.12 1.30
N ILE A 40 7.10 -0.17 1.80
CA ILE A 40 6.88 -1.27 2.74
C ILE A 40 7.20 -2.61 2.08
N ILE A 41 6.75 -2.83 0.85
CA ILE A 41 7.02 -4.06 0.09
C ILE A 41 8.52 -4.23 -0.13
N ILE A 42 9.20 -3.21 -0.65
CA ILE A 42 10.66 -3.27 -0.89
C ILE A 42 11.41 -3.49 0.42
N GLY A 43 11.07 -2.74 1.47
CA GLY A 43 11.69 -2.86 2.78
C GLY A 43 11.51 -4.27 3.37
N GLY A 44 10.31 -4.84 3.26
CA GLY A 44 10.02 -6.21 3.66
C GLY A 44 10.84 -7.24 2.90
N ILE A 45 10.99 -7.08 1.58
CA ILE A 45 11.82 -7.96 0.74
C ILE A 45 13.29 -7.87 1.16
N ILE A 46 13.84 -6.66 1.27
CA ILE A 46 15.24 -6.45 1.68
C ILE A 46 15.50 -7.04 3.07
N TYR A 47 14.60 -6.78 4.03
CA TYR A 47 14.71 -7.33 5.37
C TYR A 47 14.65 -8.87 5.36
N GLY A 48 13.70 -9.45 4.61
CA GLY A 48 13.58 -10.90 4.46
C GLY A 48 14.85 -11.53 3.87
N LEU A 49 15.38 -10.95 2.80
CA LEU A 49 16.60 -11.41 2.13
C LEU A 49 17.83 -11.30 3.05
N THR A 50 18.01 -10.18 3.75
CA THR A 50 19.13 -10.01 4.68
C THR A 50 19.07 -10.99 5.85
N LYS A 51 17.87 -11.24 6.38
CA LYS A 51 17.66 -12.24 7.44
C LYS A 51 17.95 -13.65 6.94
N ALA A 52 17.46 -14.00 5.76
CA ALA A 52 17.73 -15.29 5.12
C ALA A 52 19.24 -15.48 4.85
N ALA A 53 19.90 -14.49 4.26
CA ALA A 53 21.33 -14.54 3.96
C ALA A 53 22.20 -14.75 5.22
N ARG A 54 21.78 -14.23 6.37
CA ARG A 54 22.46 -14.46 7.65
C ARG A 54 22.16 -15.83 8.24
N ALA A 55 20.96 -16.38 8.01
CA ALA A 55 20.52 -17.65 8.58
C ALA A 55 21.01 -18.86 7.78
N VAL A 56 21.10 -18.75 6.45
CA VAL A 56 21.47 -19.85 5.54
C VAL A 56 22.83 -20.50 5.91
N PRO A 57 23.91 -19.76 6.22
CA PRO A 57 25.19 -20.37 6.54
C PRO A 57 25.19 -21.21 7.83
N SER A 58 24.25 -20.95 8.74
CA SER A 58 24.13 -21.67 10.01
C SER A 58 23.12 -22.84 9.97
N MET A 59 22.45 -23.07 8.84
CA MET A 59 21.47 -24.16 8.71
C MET A 59 22.15 -25.51 8.51
N SER A 60 21.57 -26.55 9.09
CA SER A 60 21.91 -27.93 8.72
C SER A 60 21.41 -28.25 7.30
N THR A 61 21.96 -29.29 6.67
CA THR A 61 21.58 -29.70 5.30
C THR A 61 20.09 -29.97 5.16
N LYS A 62 19.44 -30.59 6.16
CA LYS A 62 18.00 -30.87 6.13
C LYS A 62 17.16 -29.60 6.15
N GLU A 63 17.53 -28.65 7.01
CA GLU A 63 16.84 -27.35 7.13
C GLU A 63 17.02 -26.51 5.87
N PHE A 64 18.22 -26.53 5.28
CA PHE A 64 18.49 -25.83 4.02
C PHE A 64 17.65 -26.38 2.86
N ILE A 65 17.53 -27.70 2.74
CA ILE A 65 16.67 -28.33 1.73
C ILE A 65 15.20 -27.94 1.92
N LEU A 66 14.70 -27.96 3.16
CA LEU A 66 13.32 -27.53 3.45
C LEU A 66 13.11 -26.04 3.14
N PHE A 67 14.10 -25.20 3.43
CA PHE A 67 14.08 -23.78 3.09
C PHE A 67 14.00 -23.57 1.57
N LEU A 68 14.84 -24.27 0.79
CA LEU A 68 14.80 -24.21 -0.67
C LEU A 68 13.44 -24.69 -1.23
N LEU A 69 12.88 -25.76 -0.67
CA LEU A 69 11.56 -26.26 -1.06
C LEU A 69 10.48 -25.19 -0.80
N GLY A 70 10.53 -24.52 0.35
CA GLY A 70 9.63 -23.42 0.67
C GLY A 70 9.73 -22.26 -0.32
N ILE A 71 10.94 -21.85 -0.70
CA ILE A 71 11.16 -20.82 -1.74
C ILE A 71 10.58 -21.27 -3.08
N ALA A 72 10.83 -22.52 -3.49
CA ALA A 72 10.34 -23.02 -4.77
C ALA A 72 8.81 -22.99 -4.83
N ILE A 73 8.11 -23.45 -3.78
CA ILE A 73 6.65 -23.39 -3.70
C ILE A 73 6.16 -21.94 -3.76
N PHE A 74 6.79 -21.04 -2.99
CA PHE A 74 6.43 -19.62 -3.00
C PHE A 74 6.57 -18.98 -4.38
N LEU A 75 7.67 -19.27 -5.11
CA LEU A 75 7.89 -18.76 -6.46
C LEU A 75 6.88 -19.30 -7.48
N VAL A 76 6.49 -20.58 -7.36
CA VAL A 76 5.44 -21.17 -8.22
C VAL A 76 4.10 -20.46 -7.98
N VAL A 77 3.72 -20.26 -6.72
CA VAL A 77 2.47 -19.53 -6.39
C VAL A 77 2.53 -18.10 -6.90
N LEU A 78 3.67 -17.41 -6.74
CA LEU A 78 3.88 -16.07 -7.31
C LEU A 78 3.71 -16.05 -8.82
N GLY A 79 4.30 -17.00 -9.54
CA GLY A 79 4.18 -17.09 -11.00
C GLY A 79 2.78 -17.42 -11.50
N ILE A 80 1.93 -18.05 -10.68
CA ILE A 80 0.51 -18.27 -10.99
C ILE A 80 -0.31 -17.00 -10.72
N LEU A 81 -0.02 -16.28 -9.63
CA LEU A 81 -0.76 -15.09 -9.22
C LEU A 81 -0.39 -13.83 -10.01
N LEU A 82 0.83 -13.76 -10.54
CA LEU A 82 1.32 -12.70 -11.41
C LEU A 82 1.40 -13.21 -12.86
N PRO A 83 0.27 -13.25 -13.61
CA PRO A 83 0.29 -13.53 -15.04
C PRO A 83 0.98 -12.41 -15.84
#